data_AF-A0A0Q5CV91-F1
#
_entry.id   AF-A0A0Q5CV91-F1
#
_cell.length_a   1.000
_cell.length_b   1.000
_cell.length_c   1.000
_cell.angle_alpha   90.00
_cell.angle_beta   90.00
_cell.angle_gamma   90.00
#
_symmetry.space_group_name_H-M   'P 1'
#
loop_
_entity.id
_entity.type
_entity.pdbx_description
1 polymer ?
#
loop_
_entity_poly.entity_id
_entity_poly.type
_entity_poly.pdbx_seq_one_letter_code
_entity_poly.pdbx_strand_id
1 'polypeptide(L)'
;MYREATMPIRIPSRPGFDRAACLTELSACIAEAEASSSAQAATVRILSRTGYDASEAIQALWGEMDALAALREVRSFLGTGHP
;
A
#
# COMPACT_ATOMS: atom_id res chain seq x y z
N MET A 1 19.32 6.98 11.81
CA MET A 1 19.10 5.52 11.64
C MET A 1 17.67 5.22 12.08
N TYR A 2 16.71 5.28 11.17
CA TYR A 2 15.36 4.81 11.47
C TYR A 2 15.36 3.30 11.23
N ARG A 3 15.19 2.55 12.31
CA ARG A 3 15.11 1.10 12.30
C ARG A 3 13.72 0.79 11.74
N GLU A 4 13.64 0.40 10.48
CA GLU A 4 12.43 -0.24 9.94
C GLU A 4 12.15 -1.47 10.80
N ALA A 5 11.22 -1.32 11.74
CA ALA A 5 10.66 -2.43 12.45
C ALA A 5 9.75 -3.13 11.44
N THR A 6 10.30 -4.10 10.70
CA THR A 6 9.51 -5.10 9.99
C THR A 6 8.61 -5.75 11.04
N MET A 7 7.36 -5.29 11.14
CA MET A 7 6.40 -5.89 12.04
C MET A 7 6.13 -7.29 11.51
N PRO A 8 6.46 -8.35 12.25
CA PRO A 8 6.17 -9.70 11.80
C PRO A 8 4.65 -9.83 11.70
N ILE A 9 4.16 -10.16 10.49
CA ILE A 9 2.75 -10.40 10.22
C ILE A 9 2.35 -11.65 11.01
N ARG A 10 1.77 -11.46 12.20
CA ARG A 10 1.24 -12.56 13.01
C ARG A 10 -0.14 -12.93 12.51
N ILE A 11 -0.29 -14.16 12.02
CA ILE A 11 -1.62 -14.68 11.63
C ILE A 11 -2.45 -14.84 12.91
N PRO A 12 -3.63 -14.19 13.02
CA PRO A 12 -4.49 -14.36 14.18
C PRO A 12 -4.96 -15.80 14.28
N SER A 13 -4.56 -16.54 15.31
CA SER A 13 -5.01 -17.92 15.57
C SER A 13 -6.41 -17.99 16.20
N ARG A 14 -7.21 -16.91 16.10
CA ARG A 14 -8.52 -16.85 16.76
C ARG A 14 -9.51 -17.78 16.04
N PRO A 15 -10.36 -18.51 16.78
CA PRO A 15 -11.49 -19.21 16.19
C PRO A 15 -12.36 -18.20 15.43
N GLY A 16 -12.51 -18.37 14.11
CA GLY A 16 -13.28 -17.48 13.24
C GLY A 16 -12.48 -16.54 12.33
N PHE A 17 -11.15 -16.68 12.22
CA PHE A 17 -10.37 -15.96 11.21
C PHE A 17 -10.70 -16.48 9.79
N ASP A 18 -11.49 -15.72 9.04
CA ASP A 18 -11.75 -15.98 7.63
C ASP A 18 -10.65 -15.36 6.76
N ARG A 19 -9.66 -16.19 6.41
CA ARG A 19 -8.55 -15.82 5.53
C ARG A 19 -9.03 -15.34 4.15
N ALA A 20 -10.12 -15.90 3.63
CA ALA A 20 -10.65 -15.52 2.32
C ALA A 20 -11.32 -14.14 2.36
N ALA A 21 -12.07 -13.85 3.43
CA ALA A 21 -12.61 -12.51 3.66
C ALA A 21 -11.49 -11.47 3.81
N CYS A 22 -10.46 -11.77 4.62
CA CYS A 22 -9.30 -10.90 4.80
C CYS A 22 -8.54 -10.62 3.49
N LEU A 23 -8.30 -11.64 2.67
CA LEU A 23 -7.67 -11.47 1.34
C LEU A 23 -8.53 -10.64 0.38
N THR A 24 -9.85 -10.76 0.48
CA THR A 24 -10.80 -9.97 -0.31
C THR A 24 -10.75 -8.50 0.07
N GLU A 25 -10.82 -8.19 1.37
CA GLU A 25 -10.71 -6.82 1.88
C GLU A 25 -9.35 -6.19 1.54
N LEU A 26 -8.25 -6.94 1.69
CA LEU A 26 -6.91 -6.47 1.28
C LEU A 26 -6.83 -6.19 -0.22
N SER A 27 -7.46 -7.02 -1.05
CA SER A 27 -7.47 -6.82 -2.50
C SER A 27 -8.28 -5.57 -2.90
N ALA A 28 -9.40 -5.30 -2.22
CA ALA A 28 -10.16 -4.07 -2.40
C ALA A 28 -9.35 -2.83 -1.98
N CYS A 29 -8.71 -2.89 -0.82
CA CYS A 29 -7.84 -1.82 -0.32
C CYS A 29 -6.69 -1.50 -1.28
N ILE A 30 -6.03 -2.53 -1.85
CA ILE A 30 -4.99 -2.36 -2.88
C ILE A 30 -5.55 -1.67 -4.12
N ALA A 31 -6.73 -2.07 -4.61
CA ALA A 31 -7.34 -1.47 -5.79
C ALA A 31 -7.71 0.02 -5.57
N GLU A 32 -8.23 0.35 -4.39
CA GLU A 32 -8.53 1.74 -4.00
C GLU A 32 -7.26 2.58 -3.90
N ALA A 33 -6.21 2.05 -3.27
CA ALA A 33 -4.92 2.72 -3.17
C ALA A 33 -4.27 2.92 -4.55
N GLU A 34 -4.33 1.93 -5.46
CA GLU A 34 -3.87 2.06 -6.84
C GLU A 34 -4.59 3.19 -7.60
N ALA A 35 -5.91 3.28 -7.45
CA ALA A 35 -6.69 4.36 -8.05
C ALA A 35 -6.31 5.74 -7.49
N SER A 36 -6.14 5.83 -6.17
CA SER A 36 -5.70 7.06 -5.48
C SER A 36 -4.30 7.49 -5.93
N SER A 37 -3.31 6.58 -5.91
CA SER A 37 -1.94 6.87 -6.36
C SER A 37 -1.90 7.27 -7.83
N SER A 38 -2.75 6.67 -8.69
CA SER A 38 -2.88 7.08 -10.09
C SER A 38 -3.37 8.53 -10.24
N ALA A 39 -4.39 8.91 -9.46
CA ALA A 39 -4.89 10.28 -9.42
C ALA A 39 -3.84 11.27 -8.90
N GLN A 40 -3.14 10.92 -7.82
CA GLN A 40 -2.03 11.73 -7.29
C GLN A 40 -0.89 11.91 -8.31
N ALA A 41 -0.48 10.84 -8.99
CA ALA A 41 0.54 10.90 -10.04
C ALA A 41 0.10 11.76 -11.25
N ALA A 42 -1.18 11.76 -11.59
CA ALA A 42 -1.71 12.69 -12.59
C ALA A 42 -1.63 14.15 -12.11
N THR A 43 -2.00 14.42 -10.86
CA THR A 43 -1.90 15.76 -10.25
C THR A 43 -0.46 16.26 -10.21
N VAL A 44 0.49 15.44 -9.75
CA VAL A 44 1.93 15.77 -9.75
C VAL A 44 2.40 16.14 -11.16
N ARG A 45 2.05 15.33 -12.18
CA ARG A 45 2.40 15.63 -13.57
C ARG A 45 1.83 16.96 -14.05
N ILE A 46 0.60 17.28 -13.67
CA ILE A 46 -0.03 18.57 -14.02
C ILE A 46 0.76 19.72 -13.37
N LEU A 47 0.99 19.64 -12.06
CA LEU A 47 1.72 20.66 -11.28
C LEU A 47 3.12 20.92 -11.83
N SER A 48 3.89 19.86 -12.08
CA SER A 48 5.24 19.97 -12.64
C SER A 48 5.23 20.60 -14.03
N ARG A 49 4.22 20.28 -14.87
CA ARG A 49 4.12 20.83 -16.22
C ARG A 49 3.69 22.29 -16.23
N THR A 50 2.91 22.72 -15.24
CA THR A 50 2.45 24.12 -15.11
C THR A 50 3.44 25.00 -14.34
N GLY A 51 4.62 24.47 -13.98
CA GLY A 51 5.69 25.23 -13.32
C GLY A 51 5.49 25.42 -11.81
N TYR A 52 4.57 24.68 -11.19
CA TYR A 52 4.39 24.67 -9.75
C TYR A 52 5.42 23.75 -9.10
N ASP A 53 5.89 24.12 -7.91
CA ASP A 53 6.67 23.22 -7.08
C ASP A 53 5.80 22.05 -6.64
N ALA A 54 6.18 20.84 -7.09
CA ALA A 54 5.50 19.59 -6.79
C ALA A 54 6.33 18.70 -5.85
N SER A 55 7.42 19.20 -5.26
CA SER A 55 8.38 18.39 -4.51
C SER A 55 7.74 17.67 -3.32
N GLU A 56 6.91 18.35 -2.55
CA GLU A 56 6.15 17.73 -1.44
C GLU A 56 5.13 16.70 -1.94
N ALA A 57 4.43 16.99 -3.04
CA ALA A 57 3.46 16.07 -3.63
C ALA A 57 4.14 14.82 -4.20
N ILE A 58 5.37 14.95 -4.73
CA ILE A 58 6.20 13.82 -5.16
C ILE A 58 6.62 12.98 -3.95
N GLN A 59 7.09 13.60 -2.86
CA GLN A 59 7.47 12.85 -1.65
C GLN A 59 6.27 12.10 -1.04
N ALA A 60 5.10 12.74 -0.98
CA ALA A 60 3.87 12.10 -0.53
C ALA A 60 3.50 10.90 -1.42
N LEU A 61 3.55 11.06 -2.75
CA LEU A 61 3.28 9.98 -3.69
C LEU A 61 4.23 8.79 -3.51
N TRP A 62 5.51 9.05 -3.23
CA TRP A 62 6.48 7.97 -2.95
C TRP A 62 6.11 7.20 -1.68
N GLY A 63 5.73 7.89 -0.60
CA GLY A 63 5.28 7.23 0.63
C GLY A 63 4.04 6.36 0.41
N GLU A 64 3.08 6.81 -0.40
CA GLU A 64 1.90 6.02 -0.78
C GLU A 64 2.29 4.79 -1.62
N MET A 65 3.25 4.92 -2.54
CA MET A 65 3.75 3.79 -3.33
C MET A 65 4.45 2.74 -2.47
N ASP A 66 5.21 3.14 -1.45
CA ASP A 66 5.83 2.23 -0.48
C ASP A 66 4.77 1.50 0.36
N ALA A 67 3.75 2.21 0.83
CA ALA A 67 2.63 1.60 1.54
C ALA A 67 1.89 0.57 0.67
N LEU A 68 1.66 0.88 -0.60
CA LEU A 68 1.04 -0.03 -1.56
C LEU A 68 1.91 -1.27 -1.82
N ALA A 69 3.23 -1.12 -1.86
CA ALA A 69 4.16 -2.24 -1.97
C ALA A 69 4.08 -3.16 -0.75
N ALA A 70 4.05 -2.60 0.46
CA ALA A 70 3.87 -3.37 1.70
C ALA A 70 2.53 -4.12 1.73
N LEU A 71 1.42 -3.49 1.29
CA LEU A 71 0.12 -4.17 1.20
C LEU A 71 0.14 -5.34 0.23
N ARG A 72 0.79 -5.20 -0.92
CA ARG A 72 0.95 -6.29 -1.90
C ARG A 72 1.79 -7.43 -1.34
N GLU A 73 2.82 -7.13 -0.55
CA GLU A 73 3.63 -8.12 0.16
C GLU A 73 2.80 -8.88 1.20
N VAL A 74 2.03 -8.16 2.03
CA VAL A 74 1.11 -8.77 3.02
C VAL A 74 0.11 -9.69 2.32
N ARG A 75 -0.51 -9.24 1.22
CA ARG A 75 -1.42 -10.09 0.42
C ARG A 75 -0.71 -11.33 -0.12
N SER A 76 0.54 -11.21 -0.58
CA SER A 76 1.33 -12.33 -1.08
C SER A 76 1.63 -13.35 0.03
N PHE A 77 2.09 -12.87 1.19
CA PHE A 77 2.33 -13.70 2.38
C PHE A 77 1.05 -14.43 2.81
N LEU A 78 -0.04 -13.68 2.95
CA LEU A 78 -1.34 -14.23 3.29
C LEU A 78 -1.95 -15.09 2.18
N GLY A 79 -1.47 -15.02 0.93
CA GLY A 79 -1.95 -15.84 -0.19
C GLY A 79 -1.21 -17.17 -0.30
N THR A 80 0.11 -17.16 -0.08
CA THR A 80 1.00 -18.33 -0.21
C THR A 80 0.92 -19.27 1.00
N GLY A 81 0.40 -18.82 2.14
CA GLY A 81 0.14 -19.69 3.30
C GLY A 81 1.40 -20.29 3.91
N HIS A 82 2.54 -19.60 3.77
CA HIS A 82 3.76 -20.03 4.42
C HIS A 82 3.65 -19.80 5.93
N PRO A 83 3.85 -20.83 6.78
CA PRO A 83 3.87 -20.68 8.23
C PRO A 83 5.05 -19.84 8.72
#